data_AF-A0A7C7PXX3-F1
#
_entry.id   AF-A0A7C7PXX3-F1
#
_cell.length_a   1.000
_cell.length_b   1.000
_cell.length_c   1.000
_cell.angle_alpha   90.00
_cell.angle_beta   90.00
_cell.angle_gamma   90.00
#
_symmetry.space_group_name_H-M   'P 1'
#
loop_
_entity.id
_entity.type
_entity.pdbx_description
1 polymer ?
#
loop_
_entity_poly.entity_id
_entity_poly.type
_entity_poly.pdbx_seq_one_letter_code
_entity_poly.pdbx_strand_id
1 'polypeptide(L)'
;NNVSHANNKTRRRFLPNLQETSLLSDALGTTVQLRLSTRAIRTIEKRGGIDAYLLSTSSEKLGKRARDLKRQIKKAPEKKAA
;
A
#
# COMPACT_ATOMS: atom_id res chain seq x y z
N ASN A 1 7.03 -24.23 9.22
CA ASN A 1 6.49 -25.13 10.27
C ASN A 1 6.86 -24.56 11.63
N ASN A 2 6.03 -24.70 12.65
CA ASN A 2 6.50 -24.57 14.02
C ASN A 2 7.30 -25.85 14.35
N VAL A 3 8.43 -25.72 15.02
CA VAL A 3 9.35 -26.84 15.31
C VAL A 3 9.61 -26.83 16.80
N SER A 4 9.31 -27.93 17.49
CA SER A 4 9.64 -28.08 18.91
C SER A 4 11.11 -28.48 19.10
N HIS A 5 11.60 -28.44 20.34
CA HIS A 5 12.92 -28.95 20.69
C HIS A 5 13.12 -30.44 20.33
N ALA A 6 12.03 -31.23 20.35
CA ALA A 6 12.03 -32.62 19.89
C ALA A 6 11.87 -32.78 18.36
N ASN A 7 11.99 -31.68 17.59
CA ASN A 7 11.83 -31.64 16.13
C ASN A 7 10.45 -32.05 15.59
N ASN A 8 9.39 -32.00 16.41
CA ASN A 8 8.02 -32.20 15.93
C ASN A 8 7.57 -30.98 15.12
N LYS A 9 7.16 -31.19 13.86
CA LYS A 9 6.85 -30.12 12.90
C LYS A 9 5.34 -29.97 12.74
N THR A 10 4.79 -28.79 13.05
CA THR A 10 3.38 -28.44 12.73
C THR A 10 3.30 -27.37 11.65
N ARG A 11 2.32 -27.46 10.73
CA ARG A 11 2.15 -26.47 9.65
C ARG A 11 1.71 -25.14 10.26
N ARG A 12 2.34 -24.03 9.84
CA ARG A 12 1.95 -22.68 10.24
C ARG A 12 1.95 -21.73 9.05
N ARG A 13 1.15 -20.67 9.11
CA ARG A 13 1.12 -19.57 8.14
C ARG A 13 1.76 -18.32 8.74
N PHE A 14 2.46 -17.57 7.90
CA PHE A 14 3.03 -16.28 8.26
C PHE A 14 2.28 -15.20 7.50
N LEU A 15 1.35 -14.53 8.17
CA LEU A 15 0.58 -13.46 7.56
C LEU A 15 1.26 -12.12 7.85
N PRO A 16 1.28 -11.19 6.89
CA PRO A 16 1.69 -9.83 7.16
C PRO A 16 0.68 -9.16 8.09
N ASN A 17 1.15 -8.19 8.88
CA ASN A 17 0.27 -7.31 9.65
C ASN A 17 -0.45 -6.35 8.69
N LEU A 18 -1.71 -6.68 8.35
CA LEU A 18 -2.56 -5.89 7.46
C LEU A 18 -3.49 -5.00 8.29
N GLN A 19 -3.51 -3.71 7.98
CA GLN A 19 -4.30 -2.69 8.65
C GLN A 19 -5.15 -1.92 7.63
N GLU A 20 -6.36 -1.55 8.01
CA GLU A 20 -7.20 -0.63 7.25
C GLU A 20 -6.74 0.80 7.54
N THR A 21 -6.30 1.51 6.50
CA THR A 21 -5.75 2.85 6.63
C THR A 21 -6.35 3.78 5.59
N SER A 22 -6.63 5.00 6.05
CA SER A 22 -7.14 6.11 5.24
C SER A 22 -5.97 7.04 4.93
N LEU A 23 -5.66 7.26 3.66
CA LEU A 23 -4.58 8.14 3.21
C LEU A 23 -5.16 9.23 2.31
N LEU A 24 -4.80 10.49 2.56
CA LEU A 24 -5.19 11.60 1.69
C LEU A 24 -4.39 11.53 0.38
N SER A 25 -5.08 11.64 -0.75
CA SER A 25 -4.48 11.82 -2.07
C SER A 25 -4.60 13.29 -2.45
N ASP A 26 -3.47 13.96 -2.64
CA ASP A 26 -3.39 15.37 -2.99
C ASP A 26 -3.88 15.59 -4.43
N ALA A 27 -3.50 14.68 -5.34
CA ALA A 27 -3.90 14.76 -6.74
C ALA A 27 -5.42 14.61 -6.94
N LEU A 28 -6.08 13.82 -6.09
CA LEU A 28 -7.53 13.60 -6.16
C LEU A 28 -8.32 14.49 -5.20
N GLY A 29 -7.67 15.11 -4.20
CA GLY A 29 -8.32 15.86 -3.13
C GLY A 29 -9.27 15.00 -2.28
N THR A 30 -9.04 13.69 -2.23
CA THR A 30 -9.93 12.73 -1.55
C THR A 30 -9.14 11.72 -0.72
N THR A 31 -9.78 11.22 0.33
CA THR A 31 -9.21 10.19 1.19
C THR A 31 -9.44 8.81 0.58
N VAL A 32 -8.36 8.06 0.39
CA VAL A 32 -8.37 6.71 -0.16
C VAL A 32 -8.18 5.70 0.97
N GLN A 33 -9.15 4.81 1.11
CA GLN A 33 -9.08 3.69 2.05
C GLN A 33 -8.50 2.44 1.38
N LEU A 34 -7.48 1.86 2.01
CA LEU A 34 -6.79 0.64 1.57
C LEU A 34 -6.45 -0.28 2.75
N ARG A 35 -6.45 -1.58 2.50
CA ARG A 35 -5.83 -2.57 3.39
C ARG A 35 -4.36 -2.72 3.03
N LEU A 36 -3.49 -2.25 3.91
CA LEU A 36 -2.05 -2.16 3.68
C LEU A 36 -1.29 -2.91 4.76
N SER A 37 -0.08 -3.38 4.42
CA SER A 37 0.84 -3.86 5.46
C SER A 37 1.49 -2.69 6.17
N THR A 38 1.88 -2.87 7.43
CA THR A 38 2.61 -1.84 8.19
C THR A 38 3.89 -1.36 7.48
N ARG A 39 4.58 -2.27 6.77
CA ARG A 39 5.74 -1.91 5.94
C ARG A 39 5.37 -1.02 4.76
N ALA A 40 4.21 -1.26 4.14
CA ALA A 40 3.72 -0.42 3.05
C ALA A 40 3.37 0.98 3.54
N ILE A 41 2.68 1.09 4.69
CA ILE A 41 2.36 2.38 5.34
C ILE A 41 3.64 3.20 5.57
N ARG A 42 4.65 2.61 6.23
CA ARG A 42 5.95 3.27 6.45
C ARG A 42 6.66 3.68 5.15
N THR A 43 6.51 2.90 4.09
CA THR A 43 7.13 3.21 2.79
C THR A 43 6.43 4.38 2.10
N ILE A 44 5.10 4.45 2.21
CA ILE A 44 4.30 5.56 1.68
C ILE A 44 4.70 6.86 2.39
N GLU A 45 4.80 6.85 3.71
CA GLU A 45 5.27 8.02 4.49
C GLU A 45 6.69 8.43 4.10
N LYS A 46 7.60 7.46 3.97
CA LYS A 46 8.99 7.73 3.54
C LYS A 46 9.05 8.39 2.15
N ARG A 47 8.10 8.11 1.26
CA ARG A 47 8.03 8.72 -0.07
C ARG A 47 7.24 10.03 -0.11
N GLY A 48 6.72 10.49 1.03
CA GLY A 48 5.99 11.76 1.13
C GLY A 48 4.55 11.68 0.65
N GLY A 49 3.90 10.50 0.72
CA GLY A 49 2.47 10.37 0.44
C GLY A 49 2.13 9.26 -0.56
N ILE A 50 0.83 8.98 -0.69
CA ILE A 50 0.34 7.87 -1.52
C ILE A 50 0.55 8.13 -3.01
N ASP A 51 0.39 9.36 -3.46
CA ASP A 51 0.52 9.72 -4.87
C ASP A 51 1.97 9.59 -5.33
N ALA A 52 2.91 10.14 -4.56
CA ALA A 52 4.34 10.00 -4.80
C ALA A 52 4.77 8.53 -4.84
N TYR A 53 4.25 7.70 -3.91
CA TYR A 53 4.51 6.26 -3.91
C TYR A 53 3.97 5.55 -5.16
N LEU A 54 2.74 5.85 -5.58
CA LEU A 54 2.10 5.22 -6.73
C LEU A 54 2.76 5.64 -8.05
N LEU A 55 3.16 6.91 -8.18
CA LEU A 55 3.84 7.41 -9.38
C LEU A 55 5.22 6.76 -9.56
N SER A 56 6.02 6.71 -8.49
CA SER A 56 7.38 6.16 -8.49
C SER A 56 7.46 4.63 -8.57
N THR A 57 6.42 3.90 -8.17
CA THR A 57 6.43 2.42 -8.18
C THR A 57 5.94 1.84 -9.50
N SER A 58 6.63 0.85 -10.07
CA SER A 58 6.17 0.13 -11.27
C SER A 58 4.80 -0.53 -11.06
N SER A 59 3.96 -0.50 -12.10
CA SER A 59 2.59 -1.05 -12.10
C SER A 59 2.54 -2.54 -11.78
N GLU A 60 3.58 -3.30 -12.13
CA GLU A 60 3.66 -4.76 -11.90
C GLU A 60 3.72 -5.10 -10.40
N LYS A 61 4.31 -4.21 -9.60
CA LYS A 61 4.45 -4.39 -8.15
C LYS A 61 3.17 -3.98 -7.40
N LEU A 62 2.16 -3.45 -8.10
CA LEU A 62 0.94 -2.92 -7.52
C LEU A 62 -0.23 -3.90 -7.69
N GLY A 63 -1.01 -4.08 -6.61
CA GLY A 63 -2.29 -4.78 -6.66
C GLY A 63 -3.29 -4.05 -7.58
N LYS A 64 -4.37 -4.73 -7.97
CA LYS A 64 -5.37 -4.20 -8.92
C LYS A 64 -5.87 -2.80 -8.52
N ARG A 65 -6.33 -2.63 -7.28
CA ARG A 65 -6.84 -1.34 -6.77
C ARG A 65 -5.78 -0.22 -6.81
N ALA A 66 -4.53 -0.53 -6.50
CA ALA A 66 -3.43 0.43 -6.56
C ALA A 66 -3.06 0.80 -8.01
N ARG A 67 -3.14 -0.14 -8.95
CA ARG A 67 -2.99 0.15 -10.39
C ARG A 67 -4.11 1.05 -10.92
N ASP A 68 -5.34 0.78 -10.51
CA ASP A 68 -6.51 1.57 -10.88
C ASP A 68 -6.39 3.01 -10.34
N LEU A 69 -5.99 3.16 -9.07
CA LEU A 69 -5.67 4.48 -8.46
C LEU A 69 -4.54 5.19 -9.19
N LYS A 70 -3.45 4.49 -9.52
CA LYS A 70 -2.34 5.08 -10.29
C LYS A 70 -2.81 5.63 -11.64
N ARG A 71 -3.71 4.92 -12.33
CA ARG A 71 -4.29 5.40 -13.59
C ARG A 71 -5.17 6.64 -13.37
N GLN A 72 -5.95 6.66 -12.30
CA GLN A 72 -6.76 7.84 -11.94
C GLN A 72 -5.88 9.05 -11.63
N ILE A 73 -4.84 8.90 -10.83
CA ILE A 73 -3.88 9.97 -10.50
C ILE A 73 -3.18 10.49 -11.75
N LYS A 74 -2.75 9.60 -12.66
CA LYS A 74 -2.13 10.02 -13.94
C LYS A 74 -3.09 10.78 -14.87
N LYS A 75 -4.39 10.47 -14.80
CA LYS A 75 -5.41 11.11 -15.63
C LYS A 75 -5.90 12.42 -15.00
N ALA A 76 -5.83 12.54 -13.67
CA ALA A 76 -6.26 13.73 -12.97
C ALA A 76 -5.41 14.92 -13.40
N PRO A 77 -6.02 16.03 -13.86
CA PRO A 77 -5.30 17.29 -13.99
C PRO A 77 -4.84 17.72 -12.60
N GLU A 78 -3.66 18.34 -12.48
CA GLU A 78 -3.18 18.91 -11.22
C GLU A 78 -4.27 19.85 -10.66
N LYS A 79 -5.04 19.38 -9.67
CA LYS A 79 -5.83 20.29 -8.86
C LYS A 79 -4.83 21.02 -7.99
N LYS A 80 -4.48 22.23 -8.43
CA LYS A 80 -3.82 23.24 -7.62
C LYS A 80 -4.53 23.30 -6.27
N ALA A 81 -3.79 23.02 -5.21
CA ALA A 81 -4.19 23.37 -3.87
C ALA A 81 -4.59 24.85 -3.87
N ALA A 82 -5.84 25.11 -3.51
CA ALA A 82 -6.34 26.45 -3.23
C ALA A 82 -5.90 26.88 -1.83
#